data_AF-A0A2T6FC86-F1
#
_entry.id   AF-A0A2T6FC86-F1
#
_cell.length_a   1.000
_cell.length_b   1.000
_cell.length_c   1.000
_cell.angle_alpha   90.00
_cell.angle_beta   90.00
_cell.angle_gamma   90.00
#
_symmetry.space_group_name_H-M   'P 1'
#
loop_
_entity.id
_entity.type
_entity.pdbx_description
1 polymer ?
#
loop_
_entity_poly.entity_id
_entity_poly.type
_entity_poly.pdbx_seq_one_letter_code
_entity_poly.pdbx_strand_id
1 'polypeptide(L)'
;MILQCQIQIEAPRRRYQPAEQERLRELFGDPNSASQKIHSLLWTHVGLLVPRFQNDCVVDMPVPCSYDFNAAAVKFFYALEDGKVPLLFQFSGTIFYRDENTGLQISRIAWSKEAQFSLPVPVWQEMMDHYYPNSAWLRLDRNQFDRLYQYKRQHGLSSWEQAVESLLDGVEENLP
;
A
#
# COMPACT_ATOMS: atom_id res chain seq x y z
N MET A 1 -17.83 -14.49 15.06
CA MET A 1 -18.30 -13.67 13.91
C MET A 1 -17.28 -13.77 12.80
N ILE A 2 -17.71 -13.81 11.53
CA ILE A 2 -16.80 -13.69 10.38
C ILE A 2 -16.86 -12.24 9.92
N LEU A 3 -15.74 -11.54 9.96
CA LEU A 3 -15.62 -10.14 9.58
C LEU A 3 -14.68 -10.02 8.39
N GLN A 4 -15.06 -9.20 7.43
CA GLN A 4 -14.24 -8.79 6.30
C GLN A 4 -14.14 -7.27 6.35
N CYS A 5 -12.94 -6.76 6.15
CA CYS A 5 -12.67 -5.34 6.08
C CYS A 5 -11.97 -5.02 4.77
N GLN A 6 -12.54 -4.09 4.01
CA GLN A 6 -11.87 -3.48 2.87
C GLN A 6 -11.28 -2.14 3.32
N ILE A 7 -9.98 -1.95 3.12
CA ILE A 7 -9.29 -0.72 3.47
C ILE A 7 -9.03 0.07 2.19
N GLN A 8 -9.65 1.24 2.09
CA GLN A 8 -9.48 2.19 0.99
C GLN A 8 -8.63 3.37 1.44
N ILE A 9 -7.78 3.85 0.55
CA ILE A 9 -7.08 5.12 0.66
C ILE A 9 -7.94 6.15 -0.07
N GLU A 10 -8.53 7.10 0.65
CA GLU A 10 -9.35 8.16 0.08
C GLU A 10 -8.45 9.32 -0.42
N ALA A 11 -7.53 9.01 -1.34
CA ALA A 11 -6.53 9.95 -1.85
C ALA A 11 -7.07 11.35 -2.23
N PRO A 12 -8.27 11.51 -2.82
CA PRO A 12 -8.81 12.83 -3.15
C PRO A 12 -9.12 13.73 -1.94
N ARG A 13 -9.24 13.15 -0.74
CA ARG A 13 -9.52 13.90 0.51
C ARG A 13 -8.27 14.53 1.13
N ARG A 14 -7.09 14.27 0.55
CA ARG A 14 -5.81 14.82 0.98
C ARG A 14 -5.35 15.91 0.02
N ARG A 15 -4.69 16.94 0.55
CA ARG A 15 -3.94 17.92 -0.23
C ARG A 15 -2.50 17.45 -0.42
N TYR A 16 -1.96 17.65 -1.61
CA TYR A 16 -0.61 17.20 -1.99
C TYR A 16 0.29 18.39 -2.26
N GLN A 17 1.51 18.35 -1.74
CA GLN A 17 2.55 19.31 -2.09
C GLN A 17 3.04 19.09 -3.53
N PRO A 18 3.63 20.10 -4.21
CA PRO A 18 4.10 19.95 -5.58
C PRO A 18 5.05 18.76 -5.80
N ALA A 19 5.95 18.49 -4.85
CA ALA A 19 6.87 17.35 -4.91
C ALA A 19 6.13 15.99 -4.84
N GLU A 20 5.13 15.87 -3.97
CA GLU A 20 4.28 14.68 -3.87
C GLU A 20 3.45 14.51 -5.15
N GLN A 21 2.93 15.59 -5.73
CA GLN A 21 2.18 15.55 -6.99
C GLN A 21 3.02 15.01 -8.15
N GLU A 22 4.28 15.42 -8.24
CA GLU A 22 5.20 14.90 -9.26
C GLU A 22 5.39 13.39 -9.12
N ARG A 23 5.68 12.90 -7.91
CA ARG A 23 5.86 11.47 -7.65
C ARG A 23 4.58 10.66 -7.91
N LEU A 24 3.41 11.24 -7.60
CA LEU A 24 2.11 10.61 -7.81
C LEU A 24 1.69 10.52 -9.29
N ARG A 25 2.39 11.18 -10.22
CA ARG A 25 2.10 11.06 -11.67
C ARG A 25 2.25 9.64 -12.17
N GLU A 26 3.14 8.85 -11.58
CA GLU A 26 3.27 7.43 -11.94
C GLU A 26 1.98 6.64 -11.69
N LEU A 27 1.21 7.04 -10.67
CA LEU A 27 -0.03 6.36 -10.27
C LEU A 27 -1.26 6.91 -10.98
N PHE A 28 -1.37 8.23 -11.06
CA PHE A 28 -2.59 8.88 -11.52
C PHE A 28 -2.47 9.48 -12.92
N GLY A 29 -1.26 9.65 -13.45
CA GLY A 29 -0.98 10.31 -14.72
C GLY A 29 -0.79 11.83 -14.60
N ASP A 30 -0.87 12.52 -15.73
CA ASP A 30 -0.71 13.98 -15.81
C ASP A 30 -1.94 14.69 -15.22
N PRO A 31 -1.77 15.57 -14.22
CA PRO A 31 -2.88 16.32 -13.61
C PRO A 31 -3.67 17.20 -14.59
N ASN A 32 -3.11 17.55 -15.75
CA ASN A 32 -3.80 18.34 -16.79
C ASN A 32 -4.75 17.51 -17.67
N SER A 33 -4.76 16.19 -17.55
CA SER A 33 -5.66 15.31 -18.29
C SER A 33 -6.92 14.97 -17.47
N ALA A 34 -8.11 15.24 -18.04
CA ALA A 34 -9.39 15.05 -17.34
C ALA A 34 -9.69 13.59 -16.96
N SER A 35 -9.06 12.61 -17.61
CA SER A 35 -9.17 11.17 -17.34
C SER A 35 -8.23 10.65 -16.25
N GLN A 36 -7.37 11.52 -15.69
CA GLN A 36 -6.25 11.18 -14.80
C GLN A 36 -6.34 11.90 -13.45
N LYS A 37 -7.56 11.98 -12.91
CA LYS A 37 -7.79 12.56 -11.57
C LYS A 37 -7.35 11.60 -10.48
N ILE A 38 -6.78 12.15 -9.42
CA ILE A 38 -6.57 11.43 -8.16
C ILE A 38 -7.91 10.82 -7.73
N HIS A 39 -7.90 9.53 -7.43
CA HIS A 39 -9.07 8.74 -7.05
C HIS A 39 -8.70 7.82 -5.88
N SER A 40 -9.71 7.27 -5.20
CA SER A 40 -9.48 6.35 -4.09
C SER A 40 -8.83 5.05 -4.59
N LEU A 41 -7.94 4.50 -3.77
CA LEU A 41 -7.21 3.27 -4.06
C LEU A 41 -7.55 2.20 -3.04
N LEU A 42 -7.75 0.96 -3.51
CA LEU A 42 -7.77 -0.18 -2.60
C LEU A 42 -6.36 -0.38 -2.03
N TRP A 43 -6.24 -0.37 -0.70
CA TRP A 43 -5.03 -0.85 -0.05
C TRP A 43 -5.07 -2.37 0.04
N THR A 44 -6.03 -2.92 0.78
CA THR A 44 -6.11 -4.38 0.98
C THR A 44 -7.47 -4.83 1.50
N HIS A 45 -7.69 -6.14 1.46
CA HIS A 45 -8.79 -6.83 2.13
C HIS A 45 -8.22 -7.63 3.31
N VAL A 46 -8.87 -7.53 4.47
CA VAL A 46 -8.52 -8.31 5.67
C VAL A 46 -9.72 -9.11 6.15
N GLY A 47 -9.52 -10.41 6.31
CA GLY A 47 -10.51 -11.33 6.86
C GLY A 47 -10.17 -11.72 8.29
N LEU A 48 -11.18 -11.70 9.17
CA LEU A 48 -11.04 -12.01 10.59
C LEU A 48 -12.10 -12.99 11.06
N LEU A 49 -11.68 -13.95 11.89
CA LEU A 49 -12.57 -14.72 12.74
C LEU A 49 -12.57 -14.09 14.13
N VAL A 50 -13.63 -13.33 14.42
CA VAL A 50 -13.80 -12.69 15.72
C VAL A 50 -14.36 -13.72 16.71
N PRO A 51 -13.68 -13.96 17.85
CA PRO A 51 -14.15 -14.87 18.89
C PRO A 51 -15.51 -14.50 19.46
N ARG A 52 -16.07 -15.36 20.32
CA ARG A 52 -17.29 -15.02 21.06
C ARG A 52 -17.01 -13.82 21.97
N PHE A 53 -17.90 -12.84 21.97
CA PHE A 53 -17.87 -11.70 22.89
C PHE A 53 -19.28 -11.30 23.31
N GLN A 54 -19.37 -10.42 24.30
CA GLN A 54 -20.61 -9.76 24.73
C GLN A 54 -20.38 -8.25 24.71
N ASN A 55 -21.34 -7.48 24.20
CA ASN A 55 -21.28 -6.03 24.00
C ASN A 55 -20.19 -5.58 23.02
N ASP A 56 -18.91 -5.67 23.40
CA ASP A 56 -17.77 -5.24 22.60
C ASP A 56 -16.58 -6.20 22.75
N CYS A 57 -15.65 -6.12 21.80
CA CYS A 57 -14.37 -6.80 21.85
C CYS A 57 -13.32 -6.04 21.06
N VAL A 58 -12.06 -6.21 21.45
CA VAL A 58 -10.90 -5.77 20.68
C VAL A 58 -10.27 -7.00 20.02
N VAL A 59 -9.99 -6.89 18.74
CA VAL A 59 -9.28 -7.92 17.97
C VAL A 59 -8.22 -7.25 17.11
N ASP A 60 -7.08 -7.91 16.98
CA ASP A 60 -6.03 -7.46 16.09
C ASP A 60 -6.40 -7.76 14.63
N MET A 61 -6.30 -6.73 13.80
CA MET A 61 -6.50 -6.84 12.36
C MET A 61 -5.15 -6.69 11.66
N PRO A 62 -4.48 -7.80 11.29
CA PRO A 62 -3.20 -7.72 10.61
C PRO A 62 -3.40 -7.15 9.20
N VAL A 63 -2.89 -5.94 8.99
CA VAL A 63 -2.87 -5.29 7.69
C VAL A 63 -1.52 -5.58 7.04
N PRO A 64 -1.47 -6.32 5.92
CA PRO A 64 -0.20 -6.58 5.24
C PRO A 64 0.40 -5.28 4.71
N CYS A 65 1.59 -4.97 5.20
CA CYS A 65 2.42 -3.87 4.72
C CYS A 65 3.59 -4.46 3.94
N SER A 66 3.77 -4.04 2.69
CA SER A 66 4.87 -4.51 1.84
C SER A 66 5.63 -3.33 1.27
N TYR A 67 6.87 -3.60 0.84
CA TYR A 67 7.69 -2.68 0.07
C TYR A 67 7.74 -3.07 -1.42
N ASP A 68 6.68 -3.72 -1.91
CA ASP A 68 6.55 -4.10 -3.31
C ASP A 68 5.95 -2.95 -4.12
N PHE A 69 6.81 -2.27 -4.88
CA PHE A 69 6.42 -1.17 -5.75
C PHE A 69 5.51 -1.58 -6.91
N ASN A 70 5.15 -2.85 -7.10
CA ASN A 70 4.05 -3.19 -8.03
C ASN A 70 2.67 -2.84 -7.46
N ALA A 71 2.55 -2.68 -6.13
CA ALA A 71 1.29 -2.35 -5.48
C ALA A 71 1.04 -0.83 -5.49
N ALA A 72 -0.14 -0.42 -5.97
CA ALA A 72 -0.52 0.99 -6.06
C ALA A 72 -0.48 1.70 -4.69
N ALA A 73 -0.92 1.02 -3.63
CA ALA A 73 -0.87 1.56 -2.27
C ALA A 73 0.57 1.84 -1.79
N VAL A 74 1.53 0.96 -2.12
CA VAL A 74 2.94 1.12 -1.73
C VAL A 74 3.55 2.32 -2.45
N LYS A 75 3.36 2.42 -3.77
CA LYS A 75 3.76 3.61 -4.56
C LYS A 75 3.13 4.89 -3.99
N PHE A 76 1.87 4.81 -3.59
CA PHE A 76 1.15 5.97 -3.05
C PHE A 76 1.80 6.43 -1.76
N PHE A 77 2.02 5.53 -0.80
CA PHE A 77 2.68 5.89 0.45
C PHE A 77 4.11 6.39 0.24
N TYR A 78 4.86 5.77 -0.67
CA TYR A 78 6.23 6.17 -0.98
C TYR A 78 6.33 7.58 -1.59
N ALA A 79 5.30 8.04 -2.30
CA ALA A 79 5.28 9.37 -2.87
C ALA A 79 5.12 10.50 -1.82
N LEU A 80 4.67 10.17 -0.59
CA LEU A 80 4.31 11.14 0.43
C LEU A 80 5.50 11.54 1.31
N GLU A 81 5.53 12.81 1.69
CA GLU A 81 6.57 13.35 2.57
C GLU A 81 6.11 13.45 4.02
N ASP A 82 4.90 13.94 4.27
CA ASP A 82 4.38 14.20 5.63
C ASP A 82 2.83 14.14 5.67
N GLY A 83 2.20 14.58 6.75
CA GLY A 83 0.75 14.73 6.89
C GLY A 83 0.07 13.41 7.23
N LYS A 84 -1.19 13.28 6.80
CA LYS A 84 -2.01 12.10 7.11
C LYS A 84 -2.64 11.52 5.84
N VAL A 85 -2.74 10.19 5.81
CA VAL A 85 -3.42 9.43 4.77
C VAL A 85 -4.84 9.12 5.25
N PRO A 86 -5.88 9.60 4.54
CA PRO A 86 -7.26 9.29 4.88
C PRO A 86 -7.57 7.85 4.47
N LEU A 87 -7.87 7.01 5.46
CA LEU A 87 -8.26 5.63 5.27
C LEU A 87 -9.74 5.45 5.59
N LEU A 88 -10.42 4.67 4.77
CA LEU A 88 -11.79 4.23 4.98
C LEU A 88 -11.82 2.70 5.12
N PHE A 89 -12.31 2.23 6.26
CA PHE A 89 -12.49 0.83 6.61
C PHE A 89 -13.95 0.49 6.37
N GLN A 90 -14.22 -0.38 5.40
CA GLN A 90 -15.58 -0.79 5.05
C GLN A 90 -15.79 -2.23 5.51
N PHE A 91 -16.76 -2.45 6.40
CA PHE A 91 -16.98 -3.73 7.03
C PHE A 91 -18.12 -4.50 6.36
N SER A 92 -17.91 -5.80 6.18
CA SER A 92 -18.94 -6.75 5.77
C SER A 92 -18.71 -8.08 6.49
N GLY A 93 -19.71 -8.96 6.51
CA GLY A 93 -19.54 -10.25 7.17
C GLY A 93 -20.82 -10.84 7.73
N THR A 94 -20.64 -11.78 8.65
CA THR A 94 -21.73 -12.59 9.23
C THR A 94 -21.57 -12.70 10.74
N ILE A 95 -22.63 -12.31 11.44
CA ILE A 95 -22.76 -12.40 12.89
C ILE A 95 -23.57 -13.65 13.20
N PHE A 96 -23.07 -14.46 14.12
CA PHE A 96 -23.76 -15.60 14.70
C PHE A 96 -24.06 -15.26 16.15
N TYR A 97 -25.32 -15.27 16.55
CA TYR A 97 -25.73 -14.90 17.90
C TYR A 97 -26.83 -15.83 18.38
N ARG A 98 -26.98 -15.94 19.71
CA ARG A 98 -28.07 -16.71 20.31
C ARG A 98 -29.11 -15.74 20.82
N ASP A 99 -30.33 -15.91 20.34
CA ASP A 99 -31.52 -15.25 20.85
C ASP A 99 -32.20 -16.17 21.88
N GLU A 100 -32.75 -15.58 22.94
CA GLU A 100 -33.34 -16.33 24.06
C GLU A 100 -34.58 -17.13 23.66
N ASN A 101 -35.33 -16.65 22.66
CA ASN A 101 -36.61 -17.25 22.24
C ASN A 101 -36.47 -18.09 20.97
N THR A 102 -35.60 -17.68 20.05
CA THR A 102 -35.49 -18.26 18.70
C THR A 102 -34.22 -19.09 18.49
N GLY A 103 -33.34 -19.19 19.50
CA GLY A 103 -32.14 -20.02 19.44
C GLY A 103 -31.01 -19.38 18.63
N LEU A 104 -30.28 -20.18 17.85
CA LEU A 104 -29.15 -19.67 17.06
C LEU A 104 -29.65 -18.88 15.85
N GLN A 105 -29.21 -17.64 15.73
CA GLN A 105 -29.57 -16.70 14.67
C GLN A 105 -28.33 -16.26 13.88
N ILE A 106 -28.58 -15.84 12.63
CA ILE A 106 -27.56 -15.35 11.70
C ILE A 106 -27.99 -13.99 11.15
N SER A 107 -27.10 -13.01 11.18
CA SER A 107 -27.30 -11.72 10.52
C SER A 107 -26.09 -11.29 9.70
N ARG A 108 -26.32 -10.45 8.70
CA ARG A 108 -25.26 -9.83 7.88
C ARG A 108 -24.89 -8.49 8.48
N ILE A 109 -23.60 -8.16 8.43
CA ILE A 109 -23.14 -6.79 8.72
C ILE A 109 -23.64 -5.89 7.60
N ALA A 110 -24.32 -4.80 7.98
CA ALA A 110 -24.83 -3.82 7.03
C ALA A 110 -23.67 -3.08 6.34
N TRP A 111 -23.81 -2.82 5.04
CA TRP A 111 -22.82 -2.14 4.22
C TRP A 111 -22.49 -0.72 4.67
N SER A 112 -23.37 -0.10 5.48
CA SER A 112 -23.16 1.22 6.09
C SER A 112 -22.22 1.19 7.29
N LYS A 113 -21.71 0.02 7.70
CA LYS A 113 -20.71 -0.09 8.77
C LYS A 113 -19.34 0.23 8.21
N GLU A 114 -18.88 1.43 8.51
CA GLU A 114 -17.56 1.93 8.12
C GLU A 114 -16.89 2.69 9.27
N ALA A 115 -15.57 2.84 9.18
CA ALA A 115 -14.78 3.68 10.06
C ALA A 115 -13.74 4.46 9.25
N GLN A 116 -13.42 5.66 9.70
CA GLN A 116 -12.39 6.50 9.09
C GLN A 116 -11.19 6.61 10.03
N PHE A 117 -10.00 6.59 9.47
CA PHE A 117 -8.76 6.80 10.21
C PHE A 117 -7.80 7.66 9.41
N SER A 118 -7.12 8.58 10.07
CA SER A 118 -6.10 9.43 9.45
C SER A 118 -4.72 8.93 9.83
N LEU A 119 -4.15 8.02 9.03
CA LEU A 119 -2.85 7.41 9.28
C LEU A 119 -1.73 8.44 9.09
N PRO A 120 -0.93 8.78 10.11
CA PRO A 120 0.21 9.67 9.92
C PRO A 120 1.23 9.05 8.96
N VAL A 121 1.71 9.82 7.99
CA VAL A 121 2.77 9.39 7.07
C VAL A 121 4.06 8.98 7.81
N PRO A 122 4.49 9.69 8.87
CA PRO A 122 5.69 9.27 9.63
C PRO A 122 5.57 7.87 10.22
N VAL A 123 4.38 7.44 10.67
CA VAL A 123 4.19 6.08 11.21
C VAL A 123 4.43 5.02 10.15
N TRP A 124 4.03 5.28 8.90
CA TRP A 124 4.33 4.39 7.78
C TRP A 124 5.82 4.39 7.45
N GLN A 125 6.45 5.56 7.35
CA GLN A 125 7.87 5.70 7.04
C GLN A 125 8.74 4.99 8.09
N GLU A 126 8.50 5.26 9.38
CA GLU A 126 9.20 4.59 10.49
C GLU A 126 9.05 3.08 10.46
N MET A 127 7.84 2.58 10.17
CA MET A 127 7.61 1.14 10.01
C MET A 127 8.41 0.58 8.82
N MET A 128 8.41 1.26 7.68
CA MET A 128 9.16 0.80 6.51
C MET A 128 10.66 0.82 6.73
N ASP A 129 11.20 1.87 7.34
CA ASP A 129 12.63 1.97 7.68
C ASP A 129 13.05 0.90 8.69
N HIS A 130 12.16 0.52 9.61
CA HIS A 130 12.41 -0.54 10.58
C HIS A 130 12.51 -1.93 9.91
N TYR A 131 11.58 -2.25 9.01
CA TYR A 131 11.51 -3.58 8.37
C TYR A 131 12.35 -3.71 7.09
N TYR A 132 12.65 -2.60 6.42
CA TYR A 132 13.41 -2.53 5.16
C TYR A 132 14.49 -1.43 5.21
N PRO A 133 15.46 -1.52 6.14
CA PRO A 133 16.48 -0.48 6.29
C PRO A 133 17.42 -0.43 5.08
N ASN A 134 17.77 0.77 4.64
CA ASN A 134 18.82 1.07 3.65
C ASN A 134 18.75 0.27 2.34
N SER A 135 17.59 -0.26 1.98
CA SER A 135 17.44 -1.13 0.83
C SER A 135 16.06 -0.98 0.20
N ALA A 136 16.02 -1.08 -1.12
CA ALA A 136 14.79 -1.14 -1.88
C ALA A 136 14.72 -2.47 -2.64
N TRP A 137 13.51 -3.03 -2.74
CA TRP A 137 13.30 -4.23 -3.53
C TRP A 137 12.84 -3.84 -4.94
N LEU A 138 13.62 -4.23 -5.95
CA LEU A 138 13.29 -4.04 -7.35
C LEU A 138 12.98 -5.37 -8.02
N ARG A 139 11.72 -5.54 -8.44
CA ARG A 139 11.34 -6.67 -9.28
C ARG A 139 11.79 -6.43 -10.71
N LEU A 140 12.56 -7.37 -11.26
CA LEU A 140 12.88 -7.40 -12.69
C LEU A 140 12.22 -8.59 -13.37
N ASP A 141 11.76 -8.39 -14.60
CA ASP A 141 11.49 -9.53 -15.50
C ASP A 141 12.77 -10.33 -15.73
N ARG A 142 12.62 -11.63 -15.96
CA ARG A 142 13.74 -12.55 -16.15
C ARG A 142 14.68 -12.10 -17.28
N ASN A 143 14.14 -11.60 -18.38
CA ASN A 143 14.97 -11.16 -19.50
C ASN A 143 15.76 -9.89 -19.16
N GLN A 144 15.16 -8.97 -18.39
CA GLN A 144 15.87 -7.76 -17.95
C GLN A 144 16.95 -8.08 -16.92
N PHE A 145 16.68 -9.02 -16.01
CA PHE A 145 17.69 -9.55 -15.11
C PHE A 145 18.86 -10.19 -15.87
N ASP A 146 18.58 -11.04 -16.86
CA ASP A 146 19.64 -11.70 -17.64
C ASP A 146 20.51 -10.68 -18.40
N ARG A 147 19.91 -9.61 -18.93
CA ARG A 147 20.65 -8.48 -19.55
C ARG A 147 21.52 -7.75 -18.53
N LEU A 148 20.98 -7.42 -17.36
CA LEU A 148 21.73 -6.75 -16.29
C LEU A 148 22.88 -7.64 -15.77
N TYR A 149 22.66 -8.94 -15.68
CA TYR A 149 23.69 -9.90 -15.29
C TYR A 149 24.82 -10.01 -16.33
N GLN A 150 24.47 -10.01 -17.61
CA GLN A 150 25.45 -9.97 -18.69
C GLN A 150 26.30 -8.70 -18.62
N TYR A 151 25.67 -7.53 -18.43
CA TYR A 151 26.35 -6.25 -18.26
C TYR A 151 27.36 -6.29 -17.10
N LYS A 152 26.90 -6.72 -15.92
CA LYS A 152 27.73 -6.89 -14.71
C LYS A 152 28.97 -7.76 -14.99
N ARG A 153 28.78 -8.89 -15.69
CA ARG A 153 29.88 -9.82 -16.04
C ARG A 153 30.88 -9.22 -17.03
N GLN A 154 30.41 -8.49 -18.04
CA GLN A 154 31.28 -7.90 -19.07
C GLN A 154 32.16 -6.78 -18.51
N HIS A 155 31.65 -6.03 -17.54
CA HIS A 155 32.37 -4.92 -16.91
C HIS A 155 33.15 -5.35 -15.66
N GLY A 156 33.19 -6.66 -15.34
CA GLY A 156 33.94 -7.18 -14.19
C GLY A 156 33.43 -6.70 -12.83
N LEU A 157 32.16 -6.30 -12.73
CA LEU A 157 31.59 -5.71 -11.53
C LEU A 157 31.25 -6.77 -10.48
N SER A 158 31.60 -6.50 -9.23
CA SER A 158 31.51 -7.46 -8.13
C SER A 158 30.13 -7.48 -7.46
N SER A 159 29.44 -6.34 -7.43
CA SER A 159 28.14 -6.19 -6.79
C SER A 159 27.05 -5.73 -7.76
N TRP A 160 25.78 -5.80 -7.34
CA TRP A 160 24.68 -5.27 -8.15
C TRP A 160 24.59 -3.75 -8.05
N GLU A 161 24.97 -3.20 -6.90
CA GLU A 161 25.09 -1.77 -6.65
C GLU A 161 26.07 -1.15 -7.64
N GLN A 162 27.24 -1.74 -7.84
CA GLN A 162 28.21 -1.30 -8.86
C GLN A 162 27.64 -1.35 -10.29
N ALA A 163 26.83 -2.37 -10.59
CA ALA A 163 26.20 -2.49 -11.90
C ALA A 163 25.13 -1.41 -12.13
N VAL A 164 24.38 -1.05 -11.10
CA VAL A 164 23.38 0.02 -11.16
C VAL A 164 24.07 1.38 -11.22
N GLU A 165 25.06 1.64 -10.36
CA GLU A 165 25.86 2.88 -10.33
C GLU A 165 26.50 3.13 -11.70
N SER A 166 27.19 2.14 -12.26
CA SER A 166 27.81 2.25 -13.58
C SER A 166 26.83 2.50 -14.73
N LEU A 167 25.57 2.03 -14.61
CA LEU A 167 24.52 2.31 -15.60
C LEU A 167 23.96 3.74 -15.45
N LEU A 168 23.82 4.22 -14.21
CA LEU A 168 23.30 5.56 -13.92
C LEU A 168 24.31 6.63 -14.33
N ASP A 169 25.58 6.47 -13.96
CA ASP A 169 26.67 7.40 -14.32
C ASP A 169 26.80 7.55 -15.84
N GLY A 170 26.72 6.44 -16.57
CA GLY A 170 26.77 6.44 -18.03
C GLY A 170 25.57 7.13 -18.70
N VAL A 171 24.45 7.29 -18.01
CA VAL A 171 23.27 8.04 -18.50
C VAL A 171 23.39 9.52 -18.13
N GLU A 172 23.89 9.84 -16.93
CA GLU A 172 24.15 11.22 -16.50
C GLU A 172 25.20 11.93 -17.37
N GLU A 173 26.21 11.22 -17.86
CA GLU A 173 27.17 11.75 -18.85
C GLU A 173 26.54 12.06 -20.23
N ASN A 174 25.36 11.50 -20.52
CA ASN A 174 24.67 11.64 -21.81
C ASN A 174 23.37 12.47 -21.72
N LEU A 175 23.02 13.00 -20.55
CA LEU A 175 21.92 13.94 -20.37
C LEU A 175 22.41 15.36 -20.74
N PRO A 176 21.73 16.09 -21.65
CA PRO A 176 22.13 17.44 -22.08
C PRO A 176 21.95 18.50 -21.00
#